data_AF-A0A940L1L0-F1
#
_entry.id   AF-A0A940L1L0-F1
#
_cell.length_a   1.000
_cell.length_b   1.000
_cell.length_c   1.000
_cell.angle_alpha   90.00
_cell.angle_beta   90.00
_cell.angle_gamma   90.00
#
_symmetry.space_group_name_H-M   'P 1'
#
loop_
_entity.id
_entity.type
_entity.pdbx_description
1 polymer ?
#
loop_
_entity_poly.entity_id
_entity_poly.type
_entity_poly.pdbx_seq_one_letter_code
_entity_poly.pdbx_strand_id
1 'polypeptide(L)'
;MIKRTWILWASSLLICAMVNPVLAAERQTKAPATPQEELAALKEGNLRFLNNENAGHDFHYQINKSKDGQKPYAVILSCLDSRVPPEIVFDQGIGEVFVARA
;
A
#
# COMPACT_ATOMS: atom_id res chain seq x y z
N MET A 1 33.36 7.69 -51.94
CA MET A 1 32.29 6.70 -51.59
C MET A 1 32.87 5.89 -50.43
N ILE A 2 32.49 5.97 -49.17
CA ILE A 2 31.20 5.96 -48.48
C ILE A 2 31.29 6.96 -47.31
N LYS A 3 30.31 7.87 -47.20
CA LYS A 3 30.03 8.65 -45.98
C LYS A 3 28.74 8.07 -45.39
N ARG A 4 28.58 8.14 -44.06
CA ARG A 4 27.33 8.03 -43.28
C ARG A 4 26.90 6.62 -42.83
N THR A 5 27.35 6.17 -41.65
CA THR A 5 26.68 5.08 -40.89
C THR A 5 26.87 5.16 -39.37
N TRP A 6 27.17 6.32 -38.78
CA TRP A 6 27.32 6.47 -37.32
C TRP A 6 26.14 7.19 -36.63
N ILE A 7 25.02 7.43 -37.32
CA ILE A 7 23.83 8.14 -36.78
C ILE A 7 22.67 7.17 -36.49
N LEU A 8 22.93 5.99 -35.90
CA LEU A 8 21.85 5.07 -35.52
C LEU A 8 21.94 4.51 -34.09
N TRP A 9 22.85 5.02 -33.26
CA TRP A 9 22.92 4.65 -31.83
C TRP A 9 22.50 5.77 -30.87
N ALA A 10 22.10 6.95 -31.36
CA ALA A 10 21.60 8.04 -30.53
C ALA A 10 20.07 8.02 -30.32
N SER A 11 19.34 7.20 -31.06
CA SER A 11 17.87 7.11 -31.02
C SER A 11 17.32 6.13 -29.98
N SER A 12 18.17 5.28 -29.38
CA SER A 12 17.72 4.29 -28.39
C SER A 12 17.58 4.86 -26.97
N LEU A 13 18.17 6.02 -26.68
CA LEU A 13 18.04 6.70 -25.38
C LEU A 13 16.72 7.48 -25.22
N LEU A 14 16.00 7.77 -26.30
CA LEU A 14 14.75 8.53 -26.23
C LEU A 14 13.50 7.66 -25.98
N ILE A 15 13.59 6.35 -26.21
CA ILE A 15 12.45 5.43 -26.02
C ILE A 15 12.32 4.98 -24.55
N CYS A 16 13.41 5.03 -23.78
CA CYS A 16 13.39 4.61 -22.37
C CYS A 16 12.63 5.61 -21.45
N ALA A 17 12.46 6.86 -21.88
CA ALA A 17 11.83 7.91 -21.05
C ALA A 17 10.29 7.89 -21.06
N MET A 18 9.64 7.06 -21.89
CA MET A 18 8.18 7.10 -22.09
C MET A 18 7.42 5.89 -21.55
N VAL A 19 8.08 4.97 -20.84
CA VAL A 19 7.48 3.72 -20.32
C VAL A 19 7.42 3.62 -18.79
N ASN A 20 7.66 4.69 -18.05
CA ASN A 20 7.46 4.69 -16.60
C ASN A 20 6.46 5.75 -16.11
N PRO A 21 5.18 5.73 -16.50
CA PRO A 21 4.16 6.00 -15.51
C PRO A 21 3.99 4.71 -14.68
N VAL A 22 3.73 4.78 -13.38
CA VAL A 22 3.40 3.59 -12.54
C VAL A 22 4.61 2.81 -12.00
N LEU A 23 5.81 3.40 -11.89
CA LEU A 23 6.73 2.94 -10.84
C LEU A 23 6.33 3.65 -9.55
N ALA A 24 5.65 2.90 -8.68
CA ALA A 24 5.49 3.19 -7.26
C ALA A 24 4.88 4.56 -6.92
N ALA A 25 3.56 4.64 -6.94
CA ALA A 25 2.88 5.42 -5.92
C ALA A 25 3.17 4.73 -4.57
N GLU A 26 4.36 4.93 -4.01
CA GLU A 26 4.57 4.66 -2.60
C GLU A 26 3.55 5.54 -1.88
N ARG A 27 2.48 4.93 -1.33
CA ARG A 27 1.80 5.56 -0.21
C ARG A 27 2.89 5.71 0.85
N GLN A 28 3.50 6.90 0.92
CA GLN A 28 4.12 7.34 2.13
C GLN A 28 2.99 7.38 3.14
N THR A 29 2.80 6.26 3.85
CA THR A 29 1.97 6.19 5.05
C THR A 29 2.67 7.10 6.04
N LYS A 30 2.34 8.39 5.99
CA LYS A 30 2.66 9.34 7.05
C LYS A 30 2.07 8.72 8.30
N ALA A 31 2.93 8.20 9.18
CA ALA A 31 2.48 7.63 10.45
C ALA A 31 1.62 8.67 11.14
N PRO A 32 0.35 8.38 11.47
CA PRO A 32 -0.46 9.32 12.21
C PRO A 32 0.23 9.59 13.56
N ALA A 33 0.40 10.86 13.88
CA ALA A 33 1.23 11.26 15.01
C ALA A 33 0.43 11.29 16.32
N THR A 34 -0.90 11.25 16.23
CA THR A 34 -1.81 11.31 17.39
C THR A 34 -2.88 10.21 17.34
N PRO A 35 -3.38 9.75 18.50
CA PRO A 35 -4.46 8.76 18.56
C PRO A 35 -5.72 9.17 17.78
N GLN A 36 -5.99 10.47 17.66
CA GLN A 36 -7.12 11.00 16.91
C GLN A 36 -6.96 10.79 15.40
N GLU A 37 -5.74 10.96 14.88
CA GLU A 37 -5.44 10.71 13.47
C GLU A 37 -5.47 9.21 13.16
N GLU A 38 -4.97 8.35 14.07
CA GLU A 38 -5.07 6.88 13.92
C GLU A 38 -6.54 6.40 13.90
N LEU A 39 -7.36 6.95 14.79
CA LEU A 39 -8.80 6.67 14.80
C LEU A 39 -9.49 7.17 13.52
N ALA A 40 -9.04 8.31 12.97
CA ALA A 40 -9.55 8.81 11.71
C ALA A 40 -9.21 7.86 10.55
N ALA A 41 -8.00 7.31 10.52
CA ALA A 41 -7.58 6.33 9.51
C ALA A 41 -8.43 5.05 9.55
N LEU A 42 -8.73 4.52 10.74
CA LEU A 42 -9.66 3.38 10.89
C LEU A 42 -11.06 3.73 10.37
N LYS A 43 -11.59 4.91 10.73
CA LYS A 43 -12.91 5.35 10.23
C LYS A 43 -12.93 5.49 8.71
N GLU A 44 -11.88 6.05 8.12
CA GLU A 44 -11.76 6.19 6.66
C GLU A 44 -11.73 4.83 5.97
N GLY A 45 -10.97 3.87 6.51
CA GLY A 45 -10.94 2.52 5.99
C GLY A 45 -12.29 1.80 6.11
N ASN A 46 -13.03 2.03 7.20
CA ASN A 46 -14.40 1.52 7.31
C ASN A 46 -15.35 2.15 6.29
N LEU A 47 -15.22 3.44 6.00
CA LEU A 47 -16.00 4.09 4.94
C LEU A 47 -15.73 3.46 3.57
N ARG A 48 -14.47 3.12 3.26
CA ARG A 48 -14.13 2.39 2.02
C ARG A 48 -14.82 1.03 1.96
N PHE A 49 -14.76 0.26 3.06
CA PHE A 49 -15.48 -1.02 3.16
C PHE A 49 -16.99 -0.87 2.91
N LEU A 50 -17.64 0.13 3.52
CA LEU A 50 -19.07 0.39 3.34
C LEU A 50 -19.43 0.78 1.89
N ASN A 51 -18.53 1.47 1.20
CA ASN A 51 -18.72 1.91 -0.18
C ASN A 51 -18.27 0.86 -1.22
N ASN A 52 -17.81 -0.32 -0.79
CA ASN A 52 -17.21 -1.33 -1.65
C ASN A 52 -15.99 -0.81 -2.46
N GLU A 53 -15.24 0.08 -1.83
CA GLU A 53 -13.95 0.59 -2.30
C GLU A 53 -12.84 -0.13 -1.53
N ASN A 54 -11.71 -0.45 -2.18
CA ASN A 54 -10.56 -1.02 -1.48
C ASN A 54 -9.31 -0.17 -1.68
N ALA A 55 -8.39 -0.23 -0.72
CA ALA A 55 -7.13 0.48 -0.80
C ALA A 55 -6.12 -0.14 -1.80
N GLY A 56 -6.42 -1.29 -2.40
CA GLY A 56 -5.53 -1.99 -3.33
C GLY A 56 -4.23 -2.49 -2.69
N HIS A 57 -4.34 -3.24 -1.58
CA HIS A 57 -3.17 -3.73 -0.84
C HIS A 57 -2.35 -4.74 -1.64
N ASP A 58 -1.03 -4.51 -1.74
CA ASP A 58 -0.07 -5.53 -2.18
C ASP A 58 0.44 -6.33 -0.97
N PHE A 59 -0.28 -7.42 -0.65
CA PHE A 59 0.05 -8.25 0.50
C PHE A 59 1.40 -8.96 0.39
N HIS A 60 1.86 -9.29 -0.82
CA HIS A 60 3.18 -9.91 -1.01
C HIS A 60 4.30 -8.93 -0.70
N TYR A 61 4.17 -7.68 -1.13
CA TYR A 61 5.09 -6.63 -0.75
C TYR A 61 5.04 -6.36 0.76
N GLN A 62 3.83 -6.20 1.33
CA GLN A 62 3.68 -5.85 2.74
C GLN A 62 4.24 -6.93 3.67
N ILE A 63 4.02 -8.22 3.38
CA ILE A 63 4.60 -9.30 4.20
C ILE A 63 6.11 -9.37 4.07
N ASN A 64 6.66 -9.09 2.89
CA ASN A 64 8.10 -9.01 2.70
C ASN A 64 8.73 -7.84 3.46
N LYS A 65 8.02 -6.71 3.56
CA LYS A 65 8.44 -5.52 4.29
C LYS A 65 8.42 -5.71 5.81
N SER A 66 7.52 -6.53 6.34
CA SER A 66 7.34 -6.74 7.78
C SER A 66 8.12 -7.93 8.37
N LYS A 67 8.96 -8.61 7.58
CA LYS A 67 9.71 -9.81 8.01
C LYS A 67 10.58 -9.60 9.24
N ASP A 68 11.24 -8.45 9.32
CA ASP A 68 12.20 -8.15 10.39
C ASP A 68 11.54 -7.47 11.61
N GLY A 69 10.23 -7.21 11.54
CA GLY A 69 9.48 -6.59 12.63
C GLY A 69 8.20 -5.91 12.17
N GLN A 70 7.27 -5.75 13.12
CA GLN A 70 6.00 -5.06 12.92
C GLN A 70 5.90 -3.82 13.80
N LYS A 71 5.20 -2.79 13.31
CA LYS A 71 4.91 -1.55 14.03
C LYS A 71 3.44 -1.15 13.79
N PRO A 72 2.48 -1.94 14.30
CA PRO A 72 1.06 -1.62 14.15
C PRO A 72 0.77 -0.32 14.89
N TYR A 73 -0.12 0.49 14.31
CA TYR A 73 -0.48 1.79 14.85
C TYR A 73 -1.68 1.72 15.81
N ALA A 74 -2.46 0.64 15.73
CA ALA A 74 -3.61 0.40 16.59
C ALA A 74 -3.70 -1.08 17.04
N VAL A 75 -4.32 -1.28 18.20
CA VAL A 75 -4.73 -2.59 18.70
C VAL A 75 -6.26 -2.66 18.70
N ILE A 76 -6.82 -3.71 18.08
CA ILE A 76 -8.27 -3.92 18.02
C ILE A 76 -8.61 -5.18 18.80
N LEU A 77 -9.49 -5.03 19.80
CA LEU A 77 -10.14 -6.14 20.47
C LEU A 77 -11.48 -6.41 19.78
N SER A 78 -11.65 -7.59 19.19
CA SER A 78 -12.86 -7.95 18.44
C SER A 78 -13.44 -9.29 18.88
N CYS A 79 -14.69 -9.52 18.46
CA CYS A 79 -15.38 -10.78 18.67
C CYS A 79 -14.80 -11.88 17.75
N LEU A 80 -14.87 -13.14 18.18
CA LEU A 80 -14.61 -14.33 17.36
C LEU A 80 -15.65 -14.54 16.23
N ASP A 81 -16.70 -13.72 16.13
CA ASP A 81 -17.68 -13.78 15.05
C ASP A 81 -17.00 -13.77 13.67
N SER A 82 -17.29 -14.77 12.85
CA SER A 82 -16.65 -14.96 11.53
C SER A 82 -16.98 -13.86 10.53
N ARG A 83 -18.03 -13.07 10.79
CA ARG A 83 -18.51 -11.99 9.90
C ARG A 83 -17.85 -10.66 10.18
N VAL A 84 -17.05 -10.53 11.24
CA VAL A 84 -16.41 -9.26 11.64
C VAL A 84 -14.88 -9.37 11.70
N PRO A 85 -14.20 -9.68 10.57
CA PRO A 85 -12.74 -9.57 10.48
C PRO A 85 -12.31 -8.10 10.47
N PRO A 86 -11.65 -7.58 11.53
CA PRO A 86 -11.35 -6.15 11.64
C PRO A 86 -10.48 -5.61 10.51
N GLU A 87 -9.50 -6.39 10.03
CA GLU A 87 -8.60 -6.00 8.94
C GLU A 87 -9.38 -5.72 7.65
N ILE A 88 -10.47 -6.46 7.39
CA ILE A 88 -11.33 -6.25 6.22
C ILE A 88 -12.31 -5.11 6.46
N VAL A 89 -12.98 -5.10 7.62
CA VAL A 89 -14.00 -4.09 7.97
C VAL A 89 -13.42 -2.68 8.03
N PHE A 90 -12.14 -2.57 8.42
CA PHE A 90 -11.41 -1.31 8.42
C PHE A 90 -10.49 -1.14 7.20
N ASP A 91 -10.49 -2.05 6.21
CA ASP A 91 -9.64 -1.98 5.01
C ASP A 91 -8.15 -1.68 5.31
N GLN A 92 -7.57 -2.48 6.21
CA GLN A 92 -6.18 -2.37 6.68
C GLN A 92 -5.27 -3.43 6.05
N GLY A 93 -4.02 -3.05 5.83
CA GLY A 93 -2.97 -3.90 5.30
C GLY A 93 -2.22 -4.71 6.38
N ILE A 94 -1.28 -5.55 5.93
CA ILE A 94 -0.43 -6.36 6.81
C ILE A 94 0.52 -5.45 7.58
N GLY A 95 0.52 -5.60 8.92
CA GLY A 95 1.40 -4.86 9.82
C GLY A 95 0.89 -3.49 10.26
N GLU A 96 -0.31 -3.10 9.80
CA GLU A 96 -0.93 -1.81 10.15
C GLU A 96 -1.67 -1.86 11.50
N VAL A 97 -2.41 -2.94 11.76
CA VAL A 97 -3.15 -3.14 13.02
C VAL A 97 -2.79 -4.47 13.68
N PHE A 98 -2.84 -4.50 15.00
CA PHE A 98 -2.75 -5.73 15.79
C PHE A 98 -4.14 -6.13 16.26
N VAL A 99 -4.56 -7.37 16.02
CA VAL A 99 -5.91 -7.83 16.33
C VAL A 99 -5.87 -8.95 17.37
N ALA A 100 -6.64 -8.76 18.45
CA ALA A 100 -6.95 -9.81 19.42
C ALA A 100 -8.44 -10.16 19.29
N ARG A 101 -8.74 -11.46 19.10
CA ARG A 101 -10.11 -11.96 18.94
C ARG A 101 -10.49 -12.85 20.12
N ALA A 102 -11.66 -12.63 20.71
CA ALA A 102 -12.18 -13.36 21.87
C ALA A 102 -13.67 -13.69 21.77
#